data_AF-A0AB74M7Z5-F1
#
_entry.id   AF-A0AB74M7Z5-F1
#
_cell.length_a   1.000
_cell.length_b   1.000
_cell.length_c   1.000
_cell.angle_alpha   90.00
_cell.angle_beta   90.00
_cell.angle_gamma   90.00
#
_symmetry.space_group_name_H-M   'P 1'
#
loop_
_entity.id
_entity.type
_entity.pdbx_description
1 polymer ?
#
loop_
_entity_poly.entity_id
_entity_poly.type
_entity_poly.pdbx_seq_one_letter_code
_entity_poly.pdbx_strand_id
1 'polypeptide(L)' 'MTFKHYDVVRAASPSDLAERLTQKLKEGWQPFGSPVAIT' A
#
# COMPACT_ATOMS: atom_id res chain seq x y z
N MET A 1 -4.22 -5.32 24.21
CA MET A 1 -4.42 -4.60 22.94
C MET A 1 -3.55 -5.25 21.88
N THR A 2 -4.13 -5.97 20.92
CA THR A 2 -3.36 -6.49 19.78
C THR A 2 -2.95 -5.32 18.91
N PHE A 3 -1.66 -4.98 18.93
CA PHE A 3 -1.09 -4.02 18.00
C PHE A 3 -1.17 -4.63 16.60
N LYS A 4 -2.17 -4.24 15.82
CA LYS A 4 -2.27 -4.61 14.42
C LYS A 4 -1.19 -3.82 13.67
N HIS A 5 -0.16 -4.52 13.21
CA HIS A 5 0.86 -3.93 12.36
C HIS A 5 0.28 -3.83 10.94
N TYR A 6 -0.19 -2.64 10.58
CA TYR A 6 -0.58 -2.35 9.20
C TYR A 6 0.69 -2.07 8.40
N ASP A 7 0.86 -2.73 7.26
CA ASP A 7 1.93 -2.38 6.31
C ASP A 7 1.48 -1.12 5.57
N VAL A 8 2.04 0.03 5.97
CA VAL A 8 1.71 1.34 5.40
C VAL A 8 2.80 1.74 4.41
N VAL A 9 2.41 2.02 3.17
CA VAL A 9 3.32 2.61 2.18
C VAL A 9 3.42 4.11 2.44
N ARG A 10 4.59 4.57 2.87
CA ARG A 10 4.92 6.00 3.00
C ARG A 10 5.89 6.41 1.90
N ALA A 11 5.81 7.65 1.47
CA ALA A 11 6.71 8.23 0.49
C ALA A 11 6.88 9.73 0.75
N ALA A 12 8.00 10.29 0.30
CA ALA A 12 8.29 11.72 0.46
C ALA A 12 7.53 12.60 -0.56
N SER A 13 7.11 12.00 -1.68
CA SER A 13 6.46 12.67 -2.81
C SER A 13 5.36 11.77 -3.39
N PRO A 14 4.32 12.36 -4.03
CA PRO A 14 3.24 11.58 -4.64
C PRO A 14 3.75 10.62 -5.74
N SER A 15 4.79 11.00 -6.50
CA SER A 15 5.40 10.11 -7.50
C SER A 15 6.14 8.92 -6.86
N ASP A 16 6.91 9.18 -5.80
CA ASP A 16 7.58 8.13 -5.00
C ASP A 16 6.53 7.20 -4.36
N LEU A 17 5.39 7.76 -3.95
CA LEU A 17 4.28 6.98 -3.41
C LEU A 17 3.75 6.02 -4.46
N ALA A 18 3.44 6.52 -5.66
CA ALA A 18 2.90 5.71 -6.76
C ALA A 18 3.86 4.58 -7.16
N GLU A 19 5.16 4.85 -7.21
CA GLU A 19 6.18 3.84 -7.52
C GLU A 19 6.25 2.78 -6.42
N ARG A 20 6.35 3.19 -5.15
CA ARG A 20 6.42 2.26 -4.00
C ARG A 20 5.14 1.46 -3.83
N LEU A 21 3.97 2.04 -4.11
CA LEU A 21 2.69 1.33 -4.12
C LEU A 21 2.68 0.27 -5.22
N THR A 22 3.12 0.63 -6.43
CA THR A 22 3.21 -0.29 -7.57
C THR A 22 4.20 -1.42 -7.30
N GLN A 23 5.35 -1.13 -6.69
CA GLN A 23 6.33 -2.13 -6.28
C GLN A 23 5.74 -3.09 -5.24
N LYS A 24 5.18 -2.56 -4.16
CA LYS A 24 4.52 -3.36 -3.11
C LYS A 24 3.43 -4.26 -3.70
N LEU A 25 2.55 -3.72 -4.57
CA LEU A 25 1.52 -4.50 -5.25
C LEU A 25 2.10 -5.65 -6.08
N LYS A 26 3.21 -5.43 -6.79
CA LYS A 26 3.93 -6.48 -7.52
C LYS A 26 4.58 -7.51 -6.60
N GLU A 27 5.05 -7.09 -5.43
CA GLU A 27 5.58 -7.98 -4.38
C GLU A 27 4.49 -8.78 -3.66
N GLY A 28 3.22 -8.65 -4.08
CA GLY A 28 2.10 -9.38 -3.49
C GLY A 28 1.52 -8.72 -2.24
N TRP A 29 1.92 -7.47 -1.96
CA TRP A 29 1.26 -6.65 -0.96
C TRP A 29 -0.17 -6.36 -1.41
N GLN A 30 -1.13 -6.70 -0.56
CA GLN A 30 -2.54 -6.40 -0.79
C GLN A 30 -2.99 -5.30 0.17
N PRO A 31 -3.66 -4.25 -0.35
CA PRO A 31 -4.23 -3.24 0.52
C PRO A 31 -5.26 -3.87 1.45
N PHE A 32 -5.25 -3.40 2.70
CA PHE A 32 -6.15 -3.93 3.71
C PHE A 32 -7.58 -3.47 3.41
N GLY A 33 -8.46 -4.42 3.05
CA GLY A 33 -9.87 -4.17 2.77
C GLY A 33 -10.24 -4.21 1.29
N SER A 34 -10.09 -5.37 0.64
CA SER A 34 -10.49 -5.65 -0.75
C SER A 34 -9.79 -4.74 -1.80
N PRO A 35 -9.75 -5.14 -3.09
CA PRO A 35 -9.27 -4.24 -4.12
C PRO A 35 -10.24 -3.06 -4.15
N VAL A 36 -9.78 -1.86 -3.79
CA VAL A 36 -10.46 -0.64 -4.20
C VAL A 36 -10.45 -0.68 -5.72
N ALA A 37 -11.57 -1.11 -6.30
CA ALA A 37 -11.87 -0.86 -7.69
C ALA A 37 -11.86 0.65 -7.83
N ILE A 38 -10.79 1.17 -8.43
CA ILE A 38 -10.74 2.55 -8.89
C ILE A 38 -11.72 2.59 -10.06
N THR A 39 -12.98 2.90 -9.78
CA THR A 39 -14.01 3.23 -10.77
C THR A 39 -14.24 4.72 -10.81
#